data_AF-A0AAW3IV56-F1
#
_entry.id   AF-A0AAW3IV56-F1
#
_cell.length_a   1.000
_cell.length_b   1.000
_cell.length_c   1.000
_cell.angle_alpha   90.00
_cell.angle_beta   90.00
_cell.angle_gamma   90.00
#
_symmetry.space_group_name_H-M   'P 1'
#
loop_
_entity.id
_entity.type
_entity.pdbx_description
1 polymer ?
#
loop_
_entity_poly.entity_id
_entity_poly.type
_entity_poly.pdbx_seq_one_letter_code
_entity_poly.pdbx_strand_id
1 'polypeptide(L)'
;MNKYTILRLLPLPKSTKLNWVITFIERDYRGHIGKADKPEKVRDLMQSCRWEVGVPEEELEHHLSQKILSKARKMRIPVPEADFDEDGHDNMQNWVEGSQTGYRYLSAQGYAKVRSRIRKELKERRDLRSHWVVWLSAITGLVGAITGLLAVIGSNG
;
A
#
# COMPACT_ATOMS: atom_id res chain seq x y z
N MET A 1 17.91 -10.15 -25.88
CA MET A 1 17.28 -8.89 -25.42
C MET A 1 15.88 -9.22 -24.94
N ASN A 2 15.58 -9.06 -23.65
CA ASN A 2 14.28 -9.50 -23.11
C ASN A 2 13.16 -8.60 -23.68
N LYS A 3 12.07 -9.18 -24.19
CA LYS A 3 11.03 -8.44 -24.96
C LYS A 3 10.39 -7.31 -24.14
N TYR A 4 10.51 -7.40 -22.81
CA TYR A 4 9.88 -6.51 -21.84
C TYR A 4 10.76 -5.30 -21.45
N THR A 5 11.99 -5.20 -21.97
CA THR A 5 12.91 -4.07 -21.66
C THR A 5 12.34 -2.72 -22.15
N ILE A 6 11.56 -2.72 -23.23
CA ILE A 6 10.91 -1.51 -23.77
C ILE A 6 9.94 -0.88 -22.74
N LEU A 7 9.29 -1.70 -21.91
CA LEU A 7 8.36 -1.21 -20.88
C LEU A 7 9.08 -0.42 -19.78
N ARG A 8 10.39 -0.61 -19.60
CA ARG A 8 11.19 0.17 -18.63
C ARG A 8 11.37 1.62 -19.07
N LEU A 9 11.38 1.89 -20.38
CA LEU A 9 11.60 3.22 -20.97
C LEU A 9 10.36 4.12 -20.95
N LEU A 10 9.16 3.56 -20.80
CA LEU A 10 7.91 4.34 -20.76
C LEU A 10 7.85 5.24 -19.52
N PRO A 11 7.25 6.43 -19.54
CA PRO A 11 7.12 7.30 -18.37
C PRO A 11 5.94 6.89 -17.46
N LEU A 12 5.85 5.60 -17.10
CA LEU A 12 4.80 5.05 -16.23
C LEU A 12 5.27 4.89 -14.77
N PRO A 13 4.34 4.92 -13.80
CA PRO A 13 4.67 4.59 -12.41
C PRO A 13 5.28 3.19 -12.29
N LYS A 14 6.30 3.04 -11.42
CA LYS A 14 7.03 1.77 -11.25
C LYS A 14 6.12 0.56 -10.98
N SER A 15 5.11 0.71 -10.13
CA SER A 15 4.15 -0.37 -9.83
C SER A 15 3.36 -0.82 -11.05
N THR A 16 2.94 0.12 -11.91
CA THR A 16 2.20 -0.18 -13.14
C THR A 16 3.08 -0.90 -14.14
N LYS A 17 4.33 -0.46 -14.29
CA LYS A 17 5.31 -1.12 -15.16
C LYS A 17 5.56 -2.57 -14.74
N LEU A 18 5.81 -2.80 -13.45
CA LEU A 18 6.07 -4.14 -12.93
C LEU A 18 4.85 -5.06 -13.11
N ASN A 19 3.65 -4.56 -12.79
CA ASN A 19 2.41 -5.31 -13.06
C ASN A 19 2.26 -5.68 -14.53
N TRP A 20 2.53 -4.76 -15.46
CA TRP A 20 2.45 -5.05 -16.88
C TRP A 20 3.47 -6.11 -17.30
N VAL A 21 4.72 -6.01 -16.83
CA VAL A 21 5.76 -7.00 -17.09
C VAL A 21 5.30 -8.39 -16.64
N ILE A 22 4.79 -8.50 -15.40
CA ILE A 22 4.25 -9.75 -14.85
C ILE A 22 3.14 -10.29 -15.77
N THR A 23 2.13 -9.46 -16.07
CA THR A 23 1.00 -9.87 -16.93
C THR A 23 1.45 -10.30 -18.32
N PHE A 24 2.44 -9.65 -18.91
CA PHE A 24 2.96 -10.03 -20.22
C PHE A 24 3.69 -11.38 -20.18
N ILE A 25 4.53 -11.61 -19.17
CA ILE A 25 5.22 -12.88 -18.96
C ILE A 25 4.19 -13.99 -18.79
N GLU A 26 3.24 -13.85 -17.85
CA GLU A 26 2.19 -14.84 -17.61
C GLU A 26 1.37 -15.15 -18.87
N ARG A 27 1.07 -14.14 -19.68
CA ARG A 27 0.32 -14.31 -20.92
C ARG A 27 1.11 -15.10 -21.97
N ASP A 28 2.40 -14.82 -22.10
CA ASP A 28 3.30 -15.55 -23.01
C ASP A 28 3.40 -17.03 -22.60
N TYR A 29 3.67 -17.29 -21.32
CA TYR A 29 3.73 -18.65 -20.77
C TYR A 29 2.39 -19.37 -20.86
N ARG A 30 1.26 -18.71 -20.63
CA ARG A 30 -0.08 -19.30 -20.82
C ARG A 30 -0.28 -19.77 -22.26
N GLY A 31 0.20 -19.01 -23.24
CA GLY A 31 0.20 -19.40 -24.64
C GLY A 31 1.07 -20.64 -24.92
N HIS A 32 2.23 -20.74 -24.27
CA HIS A 32 3.12 -21.90 -24.38
C HIS A 32 2.57 -23.15 -23.68
N ILE A 33 1.96 -22.99 -22.49
CA ILE A 33 1.33 -24.06 -21.72
C ILE A 33 0.13 -24.62 -22.48
N GLY A 34 -0.72 -23.77 -23.06
CA GLY A 34 -1.88 -24.21 -23.85
C GLY A 34 -1.51 -24.97 -25.13
N LYS A 35 -0.26 -24.85 -25.61
CA LYS A 35 0.28 -25.59 -26.76
C LYS A 35 1.11 -26.81 -26.36
N ALA A 36 1.30 -27.05 -25.06
CA ALA A 36 2.12 -28.14 -24.57
C ALA A 36 1.31 -29.44 -24.53
N ASP A 37 1.82 -30.47 -25.21
CA ASP A 37 1.14 -31.75 -25.37
C ASP A 37 1.47 -32.75 -24.23
N LYS A 38 2.61 -32.53 -23.54
CA LYS A 38 3.10 -33.41 -22.48
C LYS A 38 3.00 -32.75 -21.11
N PRO A 39 2.59 -33.49 -20.06
CA PRO A 39 2.46 -32.96 -18.70
C PRO A 39 3.80 -32.50 -18.10
N GLU A 40 4.89 -33.17 -18.44
CA GLU A 40 6.24 -32.77 -18.02
C GLU A 40 6.60 -31.38 -18.55
N LYS A 41 6.32 -31.14 -19.83
CA LYS A 41 6.58 -29.85 -20.47
C LYS A 41 5.72 -28.73 -19.86
N VAL A 42 4.47 -29.04 -19.48
CA VAL A 42 3.62 -28.11 -18.74
C VAL A 42 4.26 -27.74 -17.41
N ARG A 43 4.72 -28.74 -16.64
CA ARG A 43 5.38 -28.52 -15.35
C ARG A 43 6.64 -27.65 -15.48
N ASP A 44 7.48 -27.94 -16.46
CA ASP A 44 8.71 -27.18 -16.71
C ASP A 44 8.42 -25.73 -17.10
N LEU A 45 7.40 -25.51 -17.93
CA LEU A 45 6.95 -24.17 -18.30
C LEU A 45 6.35 -23.41 -17.11
N MET A 46 5.58 -24.08 -16.25
CA MET A 46 5.05 -23.46 -15.03
C MET A 46 6.18 -23.08 -14.06
N GLN A 47 7.19 -23.93 -13.91
CA GLN A 47 8.36 -23.64 -13.09
C GLN A 47 9.16 -22.46 -13.66
N SER A 48 9.37 -22.43 -14.98
CA SER A 48 10.06 -21.34 -15.67
C SER A 48 9.28 -20.02 -15.53
N CYS A 49 7.95 -20.06 -15.68
CA CYS A 49 7.07 -18.90 -15.47
C CYS A 49 7.19 -18.38 -14.05
N ARG A 50 7.12 -19.26 -13.03
CA ARG A 50 7.29 -18.87 -11.62
C ARG A 50 8.64 -18.22 -11.37
N TRP A 51 9.71 -18.77 -11.96
CA TRP A 51 11.04 -18.20 -11.82
C TRP A 51 11.13 -16.80 -12.43
N GLU A 52 10.63 -16.63 -13.66
CA GLU A 52 10.73 -15.35 -14.38
C GLU A 52 9.82 -14.25 -13.80
N VAL A 53 8.66 -14.64 -13.27
CA VAL A 53 7.72 -13.73 -12.58
C VAL A 53 8.20 -13.37 -11.17
N GLY A 54 9.00 -14.22 -10.51
CA GLY A 54 9.48 -13.99 -9.15
C GLY A 54 10.22 -12.67 -8.97
N VAL A 55 11.19 -12.36 -9.84
CA VAL A 55 11.96 -11.09 -9.77
C VAL A 55 11.05 -9.85 -9.79
N PRO A 56 10.18 -9.64 -10.81
CA PRO A 56 9.34 -8.47 -10.85
C PRO A 56 8.25 -8.43 -9.76
N GLU A 57 7.75 -9.58 -9.30
CA GLU A 57 6.84 -9.64 -8.15
C GLU A 57 7.52 -9.19 -6.86
N GLU A 58 8.69 -9.72 -6.54
CA GLU A 58 9.45 -9.32 -5.35
C GLU A 58 9.80 -7.81 -5.40
N GLU A 59 10.19 -7.30 -6.57
CA GLU A 59 10.46 -5.87 -6.74
C GLU A 59 9.19 -5.00 -6.56
N LEU A 60 8.04 -5.49 -7.00
CA LEU A 60 6.76 -4.82 -6.83
C LEU A 60 6.37 -4.78 -5.35
N GLU A 61 6.44 -5.90 -4.66
CA GLU A 61 6.11 -6.01 -3.24
C GLU A 61 7.03 -5.15 -2.38
N HIS A 62 8.32 -5.14 -2.68
CA HIS A 62 9.26 -4.23 -2.04
C HIS A 62 8.88 -2.78 -2.25
N HIS A 63 8.57 -2.37 -3.48
CA HIS A 63 8.17 -0.99 -3.79
C HIS A 63 6.87 -0.58 -3.07
N LEU A 64 5.86 -1.46 -3.04
CA LEU A 64 4.60 -1.22 -2.33
C LEU A 64 4.81 -1.13 -0.82
N SER A 65 5.66 -1.99 -0.27
CA SER A 65 6.07 -1.96 1.13
C SER A 65 6.76 -0.65 1.49
N GLN A 66 7.74 -0.20 0.70
CA GLN A 66 8.41 1.08 0.94
C GLN A 66 7.43 2.27 0.88
N LYS A 67 6.47 2.26 -0.04
CA LYS A 67 5.43 3.29 -0.11
C LYS A 67 4.57 3.36 1.15
N ILE A 68 4.08 2.22 1.65
CA ILE A 68 3.23 2.23 2.85
C ILE A 68 4.03 2.56 4.12
N LEU A 69 5.27 2.07 4.23
CA LEU A 69 6.17 2.39 5.33
C LEU A 69 6.54 3.87 5.35
N SER A 70 6.85 4.45 4.18
CA SER A 70 7.09 5.90 4.05
C SER A 70 5.87 6.71 4.52
N LYS A 71 4.65 6.28 4.14
CA LYS A 71 3.42 6.90 4.61
C LYS A 71 3.27 6.79 6.13
N ALA A 72 3.50 5.62 6.71
CA ALA A 72 3.43 5.40 8.16
C ALA A 72 4.43 6.30 8.91
N ARG A 73 5.68 6.37 8.45
CA ARG A 73 6.74 7.22 9.03
C ARG A 73 6.39 8.70 9.00
N LYS A 74 5.83 9.20 7.89
CA LYS A 74 5.34 10.60 7.79
C LYS A 74 4.25 10.91 8.81
N MET A 75 3.47 9.92 9.22
CA MET A 75 2.43 10.06 10.25
C MET A 75 2.93 9.70 11.65
N ARG A 76 4.22 9.37 11.81
CA ARG A 76 4.85 8.91 13.07
C ARG A 76 4.18 7.66 13.66
N ILE A 77 3.63 6.80 12.81
CA ILE A 77 3.01 5.55 13.22
C ILE A 77 4.11 4.49 13.37
N PRO A 78 4.11 3.72 14.47
CA PRO A 78 5.07 2.64 14.65
C PRO A 78 4.90 1.59 13.55
N VAL A 79 6.02 1.27 12.91
CA VAL A 79 6.13 0.21 11.91
C VAL A 79 6.62 -1.07 12.57
N PRO A 80 6.18 -2.26 12.11
CA PRO A 80 6.64 -3.52 12.66
C PRO A 80 8.16 -3.62 12.52
N GLU A 81 8.83 -3.99 13.60
CA GLU A 81 10.25 -4.29 13.58
C GLU A 81 10.47 -5.62 12.87
N ALA A 82 11.72 -5.86 12.45
CA ALA A 82 12.15 -7.20 12.12
C ALA A 82 12.23 -7.95 13.46
N ASP A 83 11.15 -8.65 13.81
CA ASP A 83 11.08 -9.39 15.07
C ASP A 83 12.10 -10.54 14.95
N PHE A 84 13.14 -10.54 15.79
CA PHE A 84 13.98 -11.72 15.98
C PHE A 84 13.34 -12.54 17.12
N ASP A 85 13.27 -13.87 16.99
CA ASP A 85 12.87 -14.73 18.09
C ASP A 85 13.97 -14.81 19.16
N GLU A 86 13.66 -15.44 20.30
CA GLU A 86 14.56 -15.53 21.47
C GLU A 86 15.89 -16.22 21.16
N ASP A 87 15.91 -17.03 20.09
CA ASP A 87 17.08 -17.75 19.58
C ASP A 87 17.86 -16.94 18.51
N GLY A 88 17.42 -15.73 18.19
CA GLY A 88 18.05 -14.83 17.22
C GLY A 88 17.73 -15.15 15.75
N HIS A 89 16.78 -16.05 15.49
CA HIS A 89 16.23 -16.28 14.17
C HIS A 89 15.15 -15.25 13.82
N ASP A 90 15.00 -14.97 12.53
CA ASP A 90 14.07 -13.95 12.06
C ASP A 90 12.63 -14.48 12.18
N ASN A 91 11.83 -13.95 13.11
CA ASN A 91 10.41 -14.21 13.22
C ASN A 91 9.67 -13.44 12.11
N MET A 92 9.79 -13.97 10.89
CA MET A 92 9.29 -13.45 9.61
C MET A 92 7.74 -13.34 9.51
N GLN A 93 7.01 -13.20 10.62
CA GLN A 93 5.55 -13.00 10.59
C GLN A 93 5.15 -11.73 9.83
N ASN A 94 5.89 -10.63 10.03
CA ASN A 94 5.56 -9.33 9.44
C ASN A 94 6.35 -9.01 8.17
N TRP A 95 7.41 -9.77 7.89
CA TRP A 95 8.38 -9.49 6.83
C TRP A 95 8.69 -10.76 6.05
N VAL A 96 8.87 -10.61 4.74
CA VAL A 96 9.32 -11.67 3.84
C VAL A 96 10.61 -11.20 3.20
N GLU A 97 11.57 -12.11 3.09
CA GLU A 97 12.76 -11.91 2.28
C GLU A 97 12.57 -12.53 0.89
N GLY A 98 12.78 -11.73 -0.15
CA GLY A 98 12.69 -12.17 -1.53
C GLY A 98 13.78 -13.19 -1.86
N SER A 99 13.37 -14.34 -2.36
CA SER A 99 14.25 -15.45 -2.73
C SER A 99 15.18 -15.15 -3.91
N GLN A 100 14.79 -14.23 -4.79
CA GLN A 100 15.54 -13.94 -6.02
C GLN A 100 16.23 -12.58 -5.98
N THR A 101 15.63 -11.60 -5.30
CA THR A 101 16.14 -10.23 -5.22
C THR A 101 16.88 -9.94 -3.91
N GLY A 102 16.66 -10.75 -2.86
CA GLY A 102 17.13 -10.47 -1.50
C GLY A 102 16.45 -9.26 -0.86
N TYR A 103 15.42 -8.69 -1.49
CA TYR A 103 14.70 -7.56 -0.92
C TYR A 103 13.79 -8.00 0.20
N ARG A 104 13.86 -7.28 1.31
CA ARG A 104 12.90 -7.42 2.40
C ARG A 104 11.66 -6.58 2.12
N TYR A 105 10.49 -7.20 2.22
CA TYR A 105 9.20 -6.55 2.04
C TYR A 105 8.18 -7.05 3.07
N LEU A 106 7.09 -6.33 3.25
CA LEU A 106 6.08 -6.70 4.25
C LEU A 106 5.36 -7.97 3.79
N SER A 107 5.16 -8.90 4.71
CA SER A 107 4.20 -9.99 4.49
C SER A 107 2.78 -9.43 4.34
N ALA A 108 1.84 -10.22 3.83
CA ALA A 108 0.43 -9.81 3.78
C ALA A 108 -0.10 -9.40 5.16
N GLN A 109 0.33 -10.10 6.22
CA GLN A 109 -0.01 -9.78 7.60
C GLN A 109 0.63 -8.46 8.06
N GLY A 110 1.93 -8.26 7.80
CA GLY A 110 2.64 -7.02 8.11
C GLY A 110 2.03 -5.82 7.39
N TYR A 111 1.69 -5.98 6.12
CA TYR A 111 1.02 -4.95 5.32
C TYR A 111 -0.36 -4.60 5.89
N ALA A 112 -1.18 -5.60 6.23
CA ALA A 112 -2.49 -5.39 6.84
C ALA A 112 -2.38 -4.66 8.20
N LYS A 113 -1.38 -5.01 9.01
CA LYS A 113 -1.08 -4.37 10.30
C LYS A 113 -0.69 -2.90 10.15
N VAL A 114 0.20 -2.57 9.22
CA VAL A 114 0.56 -1.17 8.95
C VAL A 114 -0.65 -0.41 8.40
N ARG A 115 -1.39 -1.00 7.47
CA ARG A 115 -2.59 -0.37 6.88
C ARG A 115 -3.68 -0.09 7.91
N SER A 116 -3.92 -1.00 8.84
CA SER A 116 -4.92 -0.81 9.90
C SER A 116 -4.51 0.32 10.86
N ARG A 117 -3.23 0.36 11.27
CA ARG A 117 -2.68 1.47 12.07
C ARG A 117 -2.82 2.82 11.37
N ILE A 118 -2.50 2.89 10.07
CA ILE A 118 -2.69 4.10 9.25
C ILE A 118 -4.16 4.53 9.25
N ARG A 119 -5.09 3.59 9.05
CA ARG A 119 -6.53 3.92 9.03
C ARG A 119 -7.03 4.41 10.40
N LYS A 120 -6.55 3.81 11.48
CA LYS A 120 -6.89 4.22 12.85
C LYS A 120 -6.43 5.65 13.13
N GLU A 121 -5.16 5.95 12.86
CA GLU A 121 -4.59 7.30 13.02
C GLU A 121 -5.36 8.35 12.20
N LEU A 122 -5.69 8.04 10.94
CA LEU A 122 -6.47 8.95 10.09
C LEU A 122 -7.88 9.20 10.63
N LYS A 123 -8.50 8.19 11.26
CA LYS A 123 -9.81 8.33 11.90
C LYS A 123 -9.70 9.23 13.12
N GLU A 124 -8.74 8.97 14.02
CA GLU A 124 -8.52 9.77 15.23
C GLU A 124 -8.25 11.25 14.89
N ARG A 125 -7.42 11.52 13.88
CA ARG A 125 -7.18 12.89 13.41
C ARG A 125 -8.44 13.56 12.85
N ARG A 126 -9.32 12.80 12.21
CA ARG A 126 -10.60 13.33 11.69
C ARG A 126 -11.55 13.63 12.84
N ASP A 127 -11.63 12.75 13.83
CA ASP A 127 -12.52 12.91 14.99
C ASP A 127 -12.12 14.14 15.82
N LEU A 128 -10.82 14.41 15.98
CA LEU A 128 -10.32 15.64 16.61
C LEU A 128 -10.74 16.91 15.84
N ARG A 129 -10.64 16.90 14.51
CA ARG A 129 -11.08 18.03 13.68
C ARG A 129 -12.60 18.21 13.73
N SER A 130 -13.36 17.12 13.77
CA SER A 130 -14.82 17.17 13.82
C SER A 130 -15.31 17.87 15.09
N HIS A 131 -14.72 17.55 16.25
CA HIS A 131 -15.05 18.23 17.50
C HIS A 131 -14.78 19.74 17.44
N TRP A 132 -13.66 20.12 16.81
CA TRP A 132 -13.32 21.53 16.63
C TRP A 132 -14.33 22.27 15.73
N VAL A 133 -14.76 21.65 14.63
CA VAL A 133 -15.77 22.23 13.72
C VAL A 133 -17.12 22.39 14.42
N VAL A 134 -17.53 21.41 15.23
CA VAL A 134 -18.77 21.50 16.02
C VAL A 134 -18.71 22.68 16.98
N TRP A 135 -17.60 22.85 17.71
CA TRP A 135 -17.43 23.98 18.63
C TRP A 135 -17.46 25.34 17.91
N LEU A 136 -16.82 25.45 16.74
CA LEU A 136 -16.87 26.65 15.90
C LEU A 136 -18.28 26.97 15.41
N SER A 137 -19.04 25.97 14.98
CA SER A 137 -20.43 26.17 14.54
C SER A 137 -21.31 26.67 15.68
N ALA A 138 -21.12 26.14 16.90
CA ALA A 138 -21.85 26.58 18.09
C ALA A 138 -21.54 28.05 18.45
N ILE A 139 -20.28 28.47 18.39
CA ILE A 139 -19.90 29.88 18.62
C ILE A 139 -20.49 30.79 17.55
N THR A 140 -20.41 30.37 16.29
CA THR A 140 -20.94 31.18 15.17
C THR A 140 -22.45 31.37 15.31
N GLY A 141 -23.18 30.32 15.70
CA GLY A 141 -24.60 30.39 16.02
C GLY A 141 -24.89 31.32 17.20
N LEU A 142 -24.08 31.25 18.26
CA LEU A 142 -24.22 32.12 19.44
C LEU A 142 -24.00 33.60 19.09
N VAL A 143 -22.94 33.92 18.32
CA VAL A 143 -22.67 35.29 17.86
C VAL A 143 -23.82 35.81 17.02
N GLY A 144 -24.31 35.01 16.06
CA GLY A 144 -25.47 35.38 15.25
C GLY A 144 -26.73 35.65 16.07
N ALA A 145 -26.98 34.84 17.11
CA ALA A 145 -28.10 35.03 18.02
C ALA A 145 -27.97 36.33 18.83
N ILE A 146 -26.77 36.64 19.35
CA ILE A 146 -26.51 37.88 20.09
C ILE A 146 -26.68 39.10 19.17
N THR A 147 -26.12 39.07 17.97
CA THR A 147 -26.26 40.17 17.00
C THR A 147 -27.72 40.38 16.60
N GLY A 148 -28.46 39.30 16.36
CA GLY A 148 -29.90 39.38 16.09
C GLY A 148 -30.69 39.99 17.25
N LEU A 149 -30.39 39.58 18.49
CA LEU A 149 -31.03 40.12 19.69
C LEU A 149 -30.75 41.61 19.89
N LEU A 150 -29.49 42.02 19.71
CA LEU A 150 -29.09 43.43 19.78
C LEU A 150 -29.78 44.29 18.70
N ALA A 151 -29.96 43.74 17.49
CA ALA A 151 -30.65 44.45 16.41
C ALA A 151 -32.13 44.71 16.75
N VAL A 152 -32.83 43.73 17.34
CA VAL A 152 -34.24 43.91 17.76
C VAL A 152 -34.36 44.95 18.88
N ILE A 153 -33.46 44.91 19.86
CA ILE A 153 -33.48 45.86 20.99
C ILE A 153 -33.14 47.27 20.51
N GLY A 154 -32.13 47.43 19.63
CA GLY A 154 -31.75 48.72 19.08
C GLY A 154 -32.73 49.30 18.06
N SER A 155 -33.61 48.48 17.48
CA SER A 155 -34.68 48.92 16.57
C SER A 155 -35.94 49.42 17.30
N ASN A 156 -36.08 49.15 18.61
CA ASN A 156 -37.27 49.46 19.40
C ASN A 156 -37.09 50.67 20.35
N GLY A 157 -36.00 51.43 20.20
CA GLY A 157 -35.77 52.72 20.87
C GLY A 157 -35.59 53.82 19.83
#